data_AF-A0A6F8Y6M7-F1
#
_entry.id   AF-A0A6F8Y6M7-F1
#
_cell.length_a   1.000
_cell.length_b   1.000
_cell.length_c   1.000
_cell.angle_alpha   90.00
_cell.angle_beta   90.00
_cell.angle_gamma   90.00
#
_symmetry.space_group_name_H-M   'P 1'
#
loop_
_entity.id
_entity.type
_entity.pdbx_description
1 polymer ?
#
loop_
_entity_poly.entity_id
_entity_poly.type
_entity_poly.pdbx_seq_one_letter_code
_entity_poly.pdbx_strand_id
1 'polypeptide(L)'
;MIAGAGMAGAFAGPPAAMLFVHGTQDPTVPIEAARAAYDRVRWPKAFLALPGQDHGAYLTPGQPGFAKVLATTLDFLRWTLYDDPAARGRLALVG
;
A
#
# COMPACT_ATOMS: atom_id res chain seq x y z
N MET A 1 7.74 -3.09 -4.22
CA MET A 1 8.28 -1.97 -3.41
C MET A 1 7.16 -1.46 -2.50
N ILE A 2 7.42 -1.28 -1.20
CA ILE A 2 6.51 -0.54 -0.31
C ILE A 2 6.97 0.92 -0.38
N ALA A 3 6.10 1.84 -0.77
CA ALA A 3 6.43 3.25 -0.90
C ALA A 3 5.63 4.08 0.12
N GLY A 4 6.36 4.81 0.98
CA GLY A 4 5.80 5.88 1.81
C GLY A 4 5.61 7.14 0.96
N ALA A 5 4.48 7.83 1.15
CA ALA A 5 4.11 8.98 0.34
C ALA A 5 5.02 10.18 0.64
N GLY A 6 5.98 10.46 -0.23
CA GLY A 6 6.87 11.61 -0.09
C GLY A 6 7.67 12.03 -1.32
N MET A 7 7.49 11.38 -2.48
CA MET A 7 8.28 11.73 -3.68
C MET A 7 7.49 12.65 -4.61
N ALA A 8 7.99 13.88 -4.78
CA ALA A 8 7.48 14.89 -5.72
C ALA A 8 7.77 14.58 -7.21
N GLY A 9 8.26 13.36 -7.51
CA GLY A 9 8.61 12.92 -8.87
C GLY A 9 7.65 11.87 -9.42
N ALA A 10 7.55 11.78 -10.75
CA ALA A 10 6.90 10.65 -11.40
C ALA A 10 7.69 9.36 -11.13
N PHE A 11 7.00 8.25 -10.91
CA PHE A 11 7.64 6.94 -10.84
C PHE A 11 8.30 6.65 -12.20
N ALA A 12 9.62 6.41 -12.16
CA ALA A 12 10.46 6.24 -13.34
C ALA A 12 11.25 4.92 -13.25
N GLY A 13 11.74 4.46 -14.40
CA GLY A 13 12.43 3.17 -14.53
C GLY A 13 11.51 2.05 -15.07
N PRO A 14 11.99 0.79 -15.04
CA PRO A 14 11.19 -0.34 -15.49
C PRO A 14 9.89 -0.48 -14.68
N PRO A 15 8.78 -0.90 -15.32
CA PRO A 15 7.55 -1.19 -14.59
C PRO A 15 7.75 -2.13 -13.41
N ALA A 16 7.29 -1.70 -12.25
CA ALA A 16 7.31 -2.50 -11.02
C ALA A 16 5.93 -2.48 -10.37
N ALA A 17 5.55 -3.60 -9.77
CA ALA A 17 4.33 -3.63 -8.99
C ALA A 17 4.49 -2.80 -7.71
N MET A 18 3.47 -1.97 -7.41
CA MET A 18 3.49 -1.03 -6.29
C MET A 18 2.38 -1.27 -5.26
N LEU A 19 2.74 -1.42 -4.00
CA LEU A 19 1.79 -1.45 -2.89
C LEU A 19 1.91 -0.14 -2.10
N PHE A 20 0.82 0.60 -2.03
CA PHE A 20 0.67 1.79 -1.20
C PHE A 20 -0.06 1.42 0.09
N VAL A 21 0.46 1.85 1.24
CA VAL A 21 -0.12 1.60 2.56
C VAL A 21 -0.14 2.93 3.30
N HIS A 22 -1.29 3.33 3.85
CA HIS A 22 -1.41 4.63 4.52
C HIS A 22 -2.47 4.64 5.63
N GLY A 23 -2.18 5.30 6.75
CA GLY A 23 -3.15 5.55 7.82
C GLY A 23 -4.06 6.72 7.51
N THR A 24 -5.36 6.62 7.79
CA THR A 24 -6.32 7.70 7.45
C THR A 24 -6.25 8.89 8.42
N GLN A 25 -5.51 8.77 9.53
CA GLN A 25 -5.31 9.83 10.53
C GLN A 25 -3.82 10.12 10.72
N ASP A 26 -3.03 9.99 9.65
CA ASP A 26 -1.62 10.33 9.62
C ASP A 26 -1.43 11.86 9.80
N PRO A 27 -0.84 12.32 10.92
CA PRO A 27 -0.62 13.75 11.17
C PRO A 27 0.64 14.29 10.46
N THR A 28 1.48 13.41 9.92
CA THR A 28 2.76 13.75 9.30
C THR A 28 2.61 13.90 7.80
N VAL A 29 1.89 12.96 7.16
CA VAL A 29 1.65 12.93 5.72
C VAL A 29 0.16 12.69 5.45
N PRO A 30 -0.58 13.67 4.91
CA PRO A 30 -2.00 13.49 4.61
C PRO A 30 -2.24 12.36 3.61
N ILE A 31 -3.34 11.61 3.78
CA ILE A 31 -3.69 10.47 2.90
C ILE A 31 -3.87 10.89 1.43
N GLU A 32 -4.22 12.14 1.19
CA GLU A 32 -4.32 12.74 -0.13
C GLU A 32 -3.01 12.67 -0.88
N ALA A 33 -1.86 12.78 -0.19
CA ALA A 33 -0.54 12.63 -0.80
C ALA A 33 -0.32 11.19 -1.29
N ALA A 34 -0.72 10.20 -0.50
CA ALA A 34 -0.64 8.79 -0.89
C ALA A 34 -1.58 8.47 -2.06
N ARG A 35 -2.81 8.99 -2.05
CA ARG A 35 -3.76 8.86 -3.17
C ARG A 35 -3.23 9.50 -4.44
N ALA A 36 -2.70 10.71 -4.34
CA ALA A 36 -2.11 11.40 -5.48
C ALA A 36 -0.88 10.65 -6.04
N ALA A 37 -0.09 9.98 -5.21
CA ALA A 37 1.00 9.11 -5.67
C ALA A 37 0.46 7.86 -6.37
N TYR A 38 -0.55 7.21 -5.78
CA TYR A 38 -1.23 6.06 -6.38
C TYR A 38 -1.80 6.38 -7.76
N ASP A 39 -2.47 7.51 -7.93
CA ASP A 39 -3.08 7.92 -9.20
C ASP A 39 -2.06 8.14 -10.32
N ARG A 40 -0.84 8.56 -9.98
CA ARG A 40 0.26 8.76 -10.95
C ARG A 40 0.89 7.46 -11.44
N VAL A 41 0.78 6.35 -10.72
CA VAL A 41 1.35 5.07 -11.12
C VAL A 41 0.51 4.41 -12.21
N ARG A 42 1.13 4.03 -13.32
CA ARG A 42 0.49 3.25 -14.41
C ARG A 42 0.80 1.75 -14.38
N TRP A 43 1.70 1.34 -13.50
CA TRP A 43 2.09 -0.06 -13.31
C TRP A 43 1.07 -0.82 -12.45
N PRO A 44 1.14 -2.16 -12.35
CA PRO A 44 0.32 -2.92 -11.43
C PRO A 44 0.43 -2.32 -10.02
N LYS A 45 -0.71 -2.01 -9.42
CA LYS A 45 -0.76 -1.28 -8.14
C LYS A 45 -1.92 -1.72 -7.26
N ALA A 46 -1.74 -1.57 -5.96
CA ALA A 46 -2.77 -1.74 -4.95
C ALA A 46 -2.62 -0.66 -3.87
N PHE A 47 -3.72 -0.32 -3.19
CA PHE A 47 -3.77 0.66 -2.11
C PHE A 47 -4.43 0.05 -0.89
N LEU A 48 -3.83 0.22 0.28
CA LEU A 48 -4.39 -0.14 1.57
C LEU A 48 -4.53 1.13 2.41
N ALA A 49 -5.77 1.56 2.63
CA ALA A 49 -6.09 2.57 3.64
C ALA A 49 -6.33 1.88 4.99
N LEU A 50 -5.76 2.42 6.06
CA LEU A 50 -5.92 1.90 7.42
C LEU A 50 -6.74 2.90 8.26
N PRO A 51 -8.05 2.65 8.46
CA PRO A 51 -8.92 3.56 9.18
C PRO A 51 -8.43 3.85 10.61
N GLY A 52 -8.37 5.14 10.94
CA GLY A 52 -7.98 5.63 12.27
C GLY A 52 -6.50 5.40 12.62
N GLN A 53 -5.69 4.89 11.70
CA GLN A 53 -4.26 4.69 11.96
C GLN A 53 -3.45 5.95 11.64
N ASP A 54 -2.35 6.09 12.36
CA ASP A 54 -1.39 7.19 12.24
C ASP A 54 -0.41 6.98 11.06
N HIS A 55 0.75 7.63 11.12
CA HIS A 55 1.78 7.55 10.09
C HIS A 55 2.37 6.15 9.87
N GLY A 56 2.49 5.32 10.91
CA GLY A 56 3.30 4.11 10.81
C GLY A 56 3.31 3.14 11.99
N ALA A 57 2.56 3.39 13.07
CA ALA A 57 2.44 2.43 14.18
C ALA A 57 1.98 1.06 13.68
N TYR A 58 1.16 1.02 12.63
CA TYR A 58 0.70 -0.18 11.93
C TYR A 58 1.81 -1.03 11.30
N LEU A 59 3.06 -0.58 11.29
CA LEU A 59 4.22 -1.36 10.85
C LEU A 59 4.89 -2.14 12.00
N THR A 60 4.48 -1.87 13.24
CA THR A 60 5.06 -2.49 14.44
C THR A 60 4.25 -3.71 14.87
N PRO A 61 4.87 -4.89 15.06
CA PRO A 61 4.19 -6.06 15.59
C PRO A 61 3.45 -5.76 16.90
N GLY A 62 2.21 -6.23 17.00
CA GLY A 62 1.34 -6.01 18.17
C GLY A 62 0.54 -4.71 18.15
N GLN A 63 0.83 -3.78 17.23
CA GLN A 63 0.00 -2.58 17.05
C GLN A 63 -1.23 -2.86 16.17
N PRO A 64 -2.32 -2.10 16.36
CA PRO A 64 -3.45 -2.09 15.44
C PRO A 64 -2.99 -1.88 13.99
N GLY A 65 -3.65 -2.55 13.04
CA GLY A 65 -3.29 -2.47 11.63
C GLY A 65 -2.15 -3.40 11.18
N PHE A 66 -1.24 -3.83 12.06
CA PHE A 66 -0.10 -4.67 11.68
C PHE A 66 -0.49 -5.96 10.95
N ALA A 67 -1.43 -6.72 11.52
CA ALA A 67 -1.90 -7.97 10.90
C ALA A 67 -2.50 -7.73 9.51
N LYS A 68 -3.20 -6.60 9.31
CA LYS A 68 -3.79 -6.24 8.02
C LYS A 68 -2.71 -5.88 6.99
N VAL A 69 -1.69 -5.13 7.39
CA VAL A 69 -0.56 -4.78 6.53
C VAL A 69 0.24 -6.02 6.14
N LEU A 70 0.52 -6.90 7.09
CA LEU A 70 1.22 -8.15 6.84
C LEU A 70 0.45 -9.03 5.83
N ALA A 71 -0.84 -9.28 6.09
CA ALA A 71 -1.67 -10.09 5.21
C ALA A 71 -1.76 -9.49 3.79
N THR A 72 -1.97 -8.18 3.69
CA THR A 72 -2.07 -7.48 2.40
C THR A 72 -0.73 -7.51 1.65
N THR A 73 0.39 -7.37 2.36
CA THR A 73 1.72 -7.45 1.76
C THR A 73 1.98 -8.86 1.22
N LEU A 74 1.61 -9.90 1.96
CA LEU A 74 1.73 -11.28 1.49
C LEU A 74 0.86 -11.54 0.26
N ASP A 75 -0.40 -11.09 0.26
CA ASP A 75 -1.29 -11.23 -0.90
C ASP A 75 -0.76 -10.48 -2.13
N PHE A 76 -0.24 -9.28 -1.92
CA PHE A 76 0.38 -8.50 -2.99
C PHE A 76 1.61 -9.19 -3.58
N LEU A 77 2.50 -9.73 -2.74
CA LEU A 77 3.68 -10.46 -3.21
C LEU A 77 3.29 -11.75 -3.93
N ARG A 78 2.31 -12.51 -3.42
CA ARG A 78 1.84 -13.73 -4.10
C ARG A 78 1.26 -13.44 -5.47
N TRP A 79 0.43 -12.40 -5.59
CA TRP A 79 -0.09 -12.00 -6.88
C TRP A 79 1.02 -11.54 -7.82
N THR A 80 1.90 -10.65 -7.37
CA THR A 80 2.85 -9.98 -8.28
C THR A 80 4.07 -10.83 -8.64
N LEU A 81 4.42 -11.82 -7.81
CA LEU A 81 5.57 -12.71 -8.03
C LEU A 81 5.17 -14.09 -8.55
N TYR A 82 3.97 -14.57 -8.22
CA TYR A 82 3.52 -15.93 -8.57
C TYR A 82 2.21 -15.96 -9.36
N ASP A 83 1.68 -14.80 -9.77
CA ASP A 83 0.41 -14.65 -10.49
C ASP A 83 -0.79 -15.31 -9.80
N ASP A 84 -0.78 -15.34 -8.45
CA ASP A 84 -1.83 -15.96 -7.63
C ASP A 84 -3.17 -15.17 -7.76
N PRO A 85 -4.19 -15.73 -8.44
CA PRO A 85 -5.44 -15.02 -8.69
C PRO A 85 -6.31 -14.90 -7.44
N ALA A 86 -6.17 -15.83 -6.49
CA ALA A 86 -6.91 -15.76 -5.22
C ALA A 86 -6.35 -14.64 -4.34
N ALA A 87 -5.02 -14.44 -4.35
CA ALA A 87 -4.38 -13.32 -3.68
C ALA A 87 -4.81 -11.98 -4.30
N ARG A 88 -4.87 -11.88 -5.64
CA ARG A 88 -5.43 -10.71 -6.33
C ARG A 88 -6.89 -10.46 -5.94
N GLY A 89 -7.70 -11.51 -5.82
CA GLY A 89 -9.09 -11.41 -5.37
C GLY A 89 -9.23 -10.84 -3.96
N ARG A 90 -8.37 -11.26 -3.01
CA ARG A 90 -8.35 -10.69 -1.66
C ARG A 90 -7.94 -9.23 -1.65
N LEU A 91 -6.99 -8.81 -2.50
CA LEU A 91 -6.59 -7.41 -2.63
C LEU A 91 -7.73 -6.49 -3.11
N ALA A 92 -8.65 -6.99 -3.94
CA ALA A 92 -9.80 -6.21 -4.37
C ALA A 92 -10.79 -5.86 -3.23
N LEU A 93 -10.65 -6.51 -2.06
CA LEU A 93 -11.50 -6.32 -0.89
C LEU A 93 -10.89 -5.38 0.18
N VAL A 94 -9.67 -4.88 -0.02
CA VAL A 94 -8.95 -4.06 0.98
C VAL A 94 -8.82 -2.58 0.63
N GLY A 95 -9.39 -2.16 -0.50
CA GLY A 95 -9.36 -0.78 -1.01
C GLY A 95 -10.34 0.17 -0.33
#